data_AF-A0A1R1XCJ6-F1
#
_entry.id   AF-A0A1R1XCJ6-F1
#
_cell.length_a   1.000
_cell.length_b   1.000
_cell.length_c   1.000
_cell.angle_alpha   90.00
_cell.angle_beta   90.00
_cell.angle_gamma   90.00
#
_symmetry.space_group_name_H-M   'P 1'
#
loop_
_entity.id
_entity.type
_entity.pdbx_description
1 polymer ?
#
loop_
_entity_poly.entity_id
_entity_poly.type
_entity_poly.pdbx_seq_one_letter_code
_entity_poly.pdbx_strand_id
1 'polypeptide(L)'
;MRPNLIPHTVFNRKAFISPHKIPLTFLNLNDLYPSQARYYPGRSTSQLKHTPSFGSFERIIPASLKNSKPSPKAPDFHKVPKHIIRPTYAQSGQPENFILQIPIIDLNDAHTLSKIRNASKLAANTLKFAQSLIAPGITTNQIDSQIHDYIIKHNAYPSPLNYYGYPKSVCTSINNIIAHGIPDK
;
A
#
# COMPACT_ATOMS: atom_id res chain seq x y z
N MET A 1 12.93 33.92 -19.94
CA MET A 1 11.55 33.80 -20.47
C MET A 1 10.85 32.66 -19.74
N ARG A 2 9.59 32.86 -19.36
CA ARG A 2 8.91 32.19 -18.22
C ARG A 2 8.64 30.68 -18.46
N PRO A 3 8.75 29.83 -17.42
CA PRO A 3 8.25 28.46 -17.43
C PRO A 3 6.73 28.41 -17.16
N ASN A 4 6.09 27.43 -17.79
CA ASN A 4 4.64 27.23 -17.87
C ASN A 4 3.99 26.76 -16.56
N LEU A 5 2.79 27.30 -16.30
CA LEU A 5 1.81 26.81 -15.34
C LEU A 5 1.22 25.44 -15.77
N ILE A 6 0.85 24.61 -14.80
CA ILE A 6 -0.06 23.47 -14.98
C ILE A 6 -1.25 23.64 -14.03
N PRO A 7 -2.51 23.46 -14.49
CA PRO A 7 -3.71 23.75 -13.70
C PRO A 7 -4.15 22.57 -12.81
N HIS A 8 -4.81 22.93 -11.72
CA HIS A 8 -5.41 22.06 -10.71
C HIS A 8 -6.60 21.24 -11.26
N THR A 9 -6.76 20.00 -10.79
CA THR A 9 -7.96 19.18 -11.06
C THR A 9 -8.77 18.95 -9.78
N VAL A 10 -10.04 19.32 -9.83
CA VAL A 10 -11.06 19.14 -8.79
C VAL A 10 -11.62 17.71 -8.87
N PHE A 11 -11.80 17.02 -7.73
CA PHE A 11 -12.46 15.71 -7.66
C PHE A 11 -13.80 15.82 -6.94
N ASN A 12 -14.89 15.53 -7.66
CA ASN A 12 -16.25 15.46 -7.12
C ASN A 12 -16.57 14.02 -6.67
N ARG A 13 -17.14 13.89 -5.46
CA ARG A 13 -17.57 12.63 -4.83
C ARG A 13 -19.00 12.31 -5.24
N LYS A 14 -19.27 11.05 -5.63
CA LYS A 14 -20.48 10.27 -5.28
C LYS A 14 -20.52 8.97 -6.10
N ALA A 15 -20.64 7.83 -5.43
CA ALA A 15 -21.63 6.77 -5.69
C ALA A 15 -21.37 5.55 -4.79
N PHE A 16 -22.43 5.08 -4.13
CA PHE A 16 -22.52 3.92 -3.24
C PHE A 16 -23.41 2.85 -3.95
N ILE A 17 -23.09 1.56 -3.72
CA ILE A 17 -23.92 0.30 -3.79
C ILE A 17 -24.36 -0.29 -5.15
N SER A 18 -24.00 -1.56 -5.41
CA SER A 18 -24.93 -2.71 -5.59
C SER A 18 -24.18 -4.07 -5.72
N PRO A 19 -24.69 -5.18 -5.15
CA PRO A 19 -24.08 -6.51 -5.24
C PRO A 19 -24.71 -7.31 -6.41
N HIS A 20 -23.97 -7.50 -7.50
CA HIS A 20 -24.36 -8.47 -8.54
C HIS A 20 -23.27 -9.52 -8.76
N LYS A 21 -23.71 -10.79 -8.73
CA LYS A 21 -22.95 -12.00 -9.02
C LYS A 21 -22.47 -11.95 -10.49
N ILE A 22 -21.16 -11.99 -10.71
CA ILE A 22 -20.56 -12.13 -12.05
C ILE A 22 -20.24 -13.61 -12.27
N PRO A 23 -20.70 -14.25 -13.36
CA PRO A 23 -20.33 -15.63 -13.68
C PRO A 23 -18.85 -15.71 -14.10
N LEU A 24 -18.14 -16.69 -13.55
CA LEU A 24 -16.73 -16.97 -13.79
C LEU A 24 -16.54 -17.77 -15.07
N THR A 25 -16.24 -17.13 -16.20
CA THR A 25 -15.51 -17.82 -17.29
C THR A 25 -14.71 -16.88 -18.19
N PHE A 26 -15.07 -15.62 -18.34
CA PHE A 26 -14.27 -14.65 -19.09
C PHE A 26 -14.31 -13.29 -18.41
N LEU A 27 -13.17 -12.61 -18.28
CA LEU A 27 -13.19 -11.20 -17.92
C LEU A 27 -13.00 -10.39 -19.16
N ASN A 28 -14.04 -9.68 -19.54
CA ASN A 28 -13.88 -8.55 -20.42
C ASN A 28 -13.25 -7.40 -19.61
N LEU A 29 -12.36 -6.61 -20.22
CA LEU A 29 -11.81 -5.41 -19.57
C LEU A 29 -12.91 -4.43 -19.16
N ASN A 30 -14.04 -4.43 -19.89
CA ASN A 30 -15.23 -3.64 -19.57
C ASN A 30 -15.87 -4.05 -18.23
N ASP A 31 -15.64 -5.28 -17.76
CA ASP A 31 -16.16 -5.78 -16.47
C ASP A 31 -15.20 -5.52 -15.30
N LEU A 32 -13.91 -5.30 -15.59
CA LEU A 32 -12.87 -4.97 -14.61
C LEU A 32 -12.72 -3.46 -14.37
N TYR A 33 -13.22 -2.64 -15.30
CA TYR A 33 -13.23 -1.18 -15.22
C TYR A 33 -14.62 -0.64 -15.57
N PRO A 34 -15.55 -0.50 -14.59
CA PRO A 34 -16.66 0.41 -14.78
C PRO A 34 -16.07 1.83 -14.87
N SER A 35 -15.87 2.32 -16.10
CA SER A 35 -15.75 3.74 -16.47
C SER A 35 -14.69 4.64 -15.79
N GLN A 36 -13.63 4.12 -15.18
CA GLN A 36 -12.60 4.96 -14.53
C GLN A 36 -11.22 5.06 -15.19
N ALA A 37 -11.03 4.51 -16.39
CA ALA A 37 -9.92 4.95 -17.24
C ALA A 37 -10.30 6.29 -17.89
N ARG A 38 -10.27 7.40 -17.15
CA ARG A 38 -10.28 8.72 -17.78
C ARG A 38 -9.03 8.83 -18.63
N TYR A 39 -9.22 9.09 -19.92
CA TYR A 39 -8.21 9.57 -20.85
C TYR A 39 -7.33 10.63 -20.17
N TYR A 40 -6.02 10.37 -20.07
CA TYR A 40 -5.04 11.35 -19.62
C TYR A 40 -4.55 12.12 -20.85
N PRO A 41 -4.92 13.41 -21.03
CA PRO A 41 -4.44 14.20 -22.15
C PRO A 41 -3.03 14.71 -21.80
N GLY A 42 -2.05 13.81 -21.83
CA GLY A 42 -0.65 14.11 -21.57
C GLY A 42 0.22 13.34 -22.54
N ARG A 43 0.83 14.07 -23.49
CA ARG A 43 1.55 13.64 -24.71
C ARG A 43 0.66 13.17 -25.87
N SER A 44 0.70 14.00 -26.91
CA SER A 44 0.39 13.74 -28.33
C SER A 44 0.05 12.28 -28.69
N THR A 45 -1.21 11.88 -28.52
CA THR A 45 -1.74 10.62 -29.06
C THR A 45 -2.11 10.72 -30.54
N SER A 46 -1.83 11.83 -31.21
CA SER A 46 -2.12 12.05 -32.64
C SER A 46 -1.40 11.08 -33.59
N GLN A 47 -0.48 10.24 -33.07
CA GLN A 47 0.21 9.21 -33.83
C GLN A 47 -0.24 7.76 -33.53
N LEU A 48 -1.14 7.53 -32.58
CA LEU A 48 -1.66 6.18 -32.32
C LEU A 48 -2.80 5.87 -33.30
N LYS A 49 -2.45 5.37 -34.50
CA LYS A 49 -3.40 4.94 -35.53
C LYS A 49 -4.26 3.73 -35.10
N HIS A 50 -3.88 3.04 -34.02
CA HIS A 50 -4.62 1.92 -33.43
C HIS A 50 -4.59 2.03 -31.90
N THR A 51 -5.75 1.82 -31.26
CA THR A 51 -5.79 1.43 -29.85
C THR A 51 -4.99 0.13 -29.70
N PRO A 52 -3.96 0.08 -28.83
CA PRO A 52 -3.27 -1.17 -28.58
C PRO A 52 -4.28 -2.18 -28.03
N SER A 53 -4.61 -3.19 -28.84
CA SER A 53 -5.32 -4.38 -28.40
C SER A 53 -4.36 -5.17 -27.52
N PHE A 54 -4.43 -4.97 -26.21
CA PHE A 54 -3.87 -5.96 -25.29
C PHE A 54 -4.67 -7.24 -25.50
N GLY A 55 -3.98 -8.32 -25.88
CA GLY A 55 -4.62 -9.58 -26.25
C GLY A 55 -5.51 -10.16 -25.15
N SER A 56 -6.30 -11.17 -25.52
CA SER A 56 -7.09 -11.95 -24.56
C SER A 56 -6.17 -12.91 -23.83
N PHE A 57 -6.00 -12.72 -22.52
CA PHE A 57 -5.23 -13.63 -21.67
C PHE A 57 -6.17 -14.50 -20.84
N GLU A 58 -5.94 -15.80 -20.84
CA GLU A 58 -6.61 -16.69 -19.91
C GLU A 58 -6.17 -16.35 -18.48
N ARG A 59 -7.14 -16.12 -17.59
CA ARG A 59 -6.83 -15.92 -16.17
C ARG A 59 -6.39 -17.24 -15.57
N ILE A 60 -5.09 -17.43 -15.46
CA ILE A 60 -4.53 -18.53 -14.67
C ILE A 60 -4.79 -18.20 -13.20
N ILE A 61 -5.71 -18.94 -12.56
CA ILE A 61 -5.89 -18.88 -11.10
C ILE A 61 -4.99 -19.96 -10.51
N PRO A 62 -3.80 -19.62 -9.98
CA PRO A 62 -2.96 -20.60 -9.32
C PRO A 62 -3.73 -21.26 -8.17
N ALA A 63 -3.54 -22.57 -8.01
CA ALA A 63 -4.24 -23.36 -6.99
C ALA A 63 -4.03 -22.80 -5.56
N SER A 64 -2.91 -22.09 -5.33
CA SER A 64 -2.60 -21.38 -4.08
C SER A 64 -3.68 -20.37 -3.67
N LEU A 65 -4.37 -19.72 -4.62
CA LEU A 65 -5.38 -18.70 -4.32
C LEU A 65 -6.71 -19.26 -3.78
N LYS A 66 -6.96 -20.56 -3.91
CA LYS A 66 -8.24 -21.15 -3.48
C LYS A 66 -8.40 -21.18 -1.95
N ASN A 67 -7.29 -21.20 -1.21
CA ASN A 67 -7.27 -21.36 0.26
C ASN A 67 -6.49 -20.26 1.00
N SER A 68 -6.06 -19.19 0.33
CA SER A 68 -5.08 -18.23 0.85
C SER A 68 -5.68 -17.00 1.55
N LYS A 69 -6.95 -17.01 1.97
CA LYS A 69 -7.50 -15.84 2.70
C LYS A 69 -7.14 -15.98 4.18
N PRO A 70 -6.15 -15.23 4.70
CA PRO A 70 -5.87 -15.26 6.12
C PRO A 70 -7.09 -14.70 6.84
N SER A 71 -7.47 -15.29 7.97
CA SER A 71 -8.49 -14.69 8.83
C SER A 71 -7.96 -13.34 9.33
N PRO A 72 -8.67 -12.22 9.10
CA PRO A 72 -8.26 -10.93 9.64
C PRO A 72 -8.20 -11.03 11.17
N LYS A 73 -7.01 -10.84 11.74
CA LYS A 73 -6.87 -10.63 13.18
C LYS A 73 -6.97 -9.14 13.45
N ALA A 74 -7.52 -8.73 14.58
CA ALA A 74 -7.43 -7.33 14.99
C ALA A 74 -5.95 -6.95 15.24
N PRO A 75 -5.52 -5.71 14.95
CA PRO A 75 -4.22 -5.22 15.37
C PRO A 75 -4.07 -5.30 16.89
N ASP A 76 -2.90 -5.74 17.36
CA ASP A 76 -2.60 -5.79 18.79
C ASP A 76 -1.95 -4.48 19.24
N PHE A 77 -2.75 -3.64 19.90
CA PHE A 77 -2.36 -2.31 20.34
C PHE A 77 -1.36 -2.30 21.50
N HIS A 78 -1.22 -3.40 22.25
CA HIS A 78 -0.35 -3.46 23.42
C HIS A 78 1.12 -3.65 23.07
N LYS A 79 1.43 -4.01 21.82
CA LYS A 79 2.80 -4.31 21.40
C LYS A 79 3.71 -3.09 21.28
N VAL A 80 3.14 -1.89 21.12
CA VAL A 80 3.92 -0.66 21.02
C VAL A 80 4.01 0.02 22.40
N PRO A 81 5.20 0.24 22.97
CA PRO A 81 5.36 0.99 24.22
C PRO A 81 4.77 2.41 24.16
N LYS A 82 4.30 2.93 25.31
CA LYS A 82 3.63 4.26 25.39
C LYS A 82 4.54 5.44 25.06
N HIS A 83 5.86 5.31 25.27
CA HIS A 83 6.82 6.38 25.00
C HIS A 83 7.11 6.60 23.51
N ILE A 84 6.76 5.63 22.65
CA ILE A 84 6.95 5.77 21.21
C ILE A 84 5.87 6.70 20.65
N ILE A 85 6.33 7.72 19.92
CA ILE A 85 5.48 8.67 19.21
C ILE A 85 4.65 7.90 18.17
N ARG A 86 3.34 8.11 18.21
CA ARG A 86 2.36 7.42 17.35
C ARG A 86 1.84 8.35 16.27
N PRO A 87 1.60 7.83 15.05
CA PRO A 87 0.85 8.58 14.05
C PRO A 87 -0.61 8.76 14.48
N THR A 88 -1.30 9.74 13.89
CA THR A 88 -2.68 10.11 14.27
C THR A 88 -3.70 8.99 14.06
N TYR A 89 -3.42 8.05 13.14
CA TYR A 89 -4.25 6.87 12.94
C TYR A 89 -3.98 5.70 13.90
N ALA A 90 -2.93 5.74 14.73
CA ALA A 90 -2.50 4.56 15.48
C ALA A 90 -3.61 4.00 16.38
N GLN A 91 -4.47 4.87 16.94
CA GLN A 91 -5.60 4.48 17.77
C GLN A 91 -6.89 4.27 16.97
N SER A 92 -7.24 5.19 16.07
CA SER A 92 -8.51 5.17 15.33
C SER A 92 -8.54 4.20 14.15
N GLY A 93 -7.36 3.85 13.65
CA GLY A 93 -7.13 3.18 12.38
C GLY A 93 -7.50 4.01 11.16
N GLN A 94 -7.89 5.27 11.34
CA GLN A 94 -8.30 6.18 10.27
C GLN A 94 -7.23 7.26 10.11
N PRO A 95 -6.46 7.26 9.01
CA PRO A 95 -5.54 8.35 8.72
C PRO A 95 -6.31 9.63 8.39
N GLU A 96 -5.61 10.75 8.56
CA GLU A 96 -6.13 12.06 8.19
C GLU A 96 -6.56 12.09 6.73
N ASN A 97 -7.70 12.72 6.49
CA ASN A 97 -8.23 12.91 5.15
C ASN A 97 -7.44 14.01 4.44
N PHE A 98 -6.34 13.66 3.76
CA PHE A 98 -5.53 14.57 2.92
C PHE A 98 -6.24 15.02 1.63
N ILE A 99 -7.57 15.11 1.64
CA ILE A 99 -8.41 15.16 0.44
C ILE A 99 -8.40 16.57 -0.20
N LEU A 100 -7.83 17.58 0.46
CA LEU A 100 -7.80 18.95 -0.04
C LEU A 100 -6.39 19.54 -0.21
N GLN A 101 -5.37 19.00 0.44
CA GLN A 101 -3.98 19.46 0.30
C GLN A 101 -3.03 18.26 0.48
N ILE A 102 -2.32 17.90 -0.58
CA ILE A 102 -1.17 17.01 -0.45
C ILE A 102 -0.13 17.80 0.35
N PRO A 103 0.34 17.31 1.50
CA PRO A 103 1.36 18.02 2.26
C PRO A 103 2.62 18.13 1.40
N ILE A 104 3.00 19.37 1.06
CA ILE A 104 4.27 19.64 0.39
C ILE A 104 5.33 19.65 1.49
N ILE A 105 6.22 18.68 1.44
CA ILE A 105 7.39 18.65 2.31
C ILE A 105 8.39 19.67 1.77
N ASP A 106 8.68 20.72 2.55
CA ASP A 106 9.78 21.63 2.23
C ASP A 106 11.12 20.95 2.51
N LEU A 107 11.84 20.63 1.44
CA LEU A 107 13.16 20.01 1.53
C LEU A 107 14.27 21.03 1.86
N ASN A 108 13.98 22.34 1.85
CA ASN A 108 14.92 23.37 2.28
C ASN A 108 14.96 23.53 3.80
N ASP A 109 13.92 23.08 4.52
CA ASP A 109 13.96 22.98 5.97
C ASP A 109 14.91 21.84 6.38
N ALA A 110 16.11 22.21 6.82
CA ALA A 110 17.14 21.29 7.27
C ALA A 110 16.66 20.36 8.39
N HIS A 111 15.76 20.84 9.26
CA HIS A 111 15.23 20.04 10.36
C HIS A 111 14.25 18.96 9.86
N THR A 112 13.29 19.31 8.99
CA THR A 112 12.40 18.35 8.33
C THR A 112 13.20 17.33 7.51
N LEU A 113 14.17 17.79 6.72
CA LEU A 113 15.03 16.92 5.92
C LEU A 113 15.83 15.93 6.79
N SER A 114 16.35 16.38 7.95
CA SER A 114 17.05 15.51 8.90
C SER A 114 16.13 14.42 9.46
N LYS A 115 14.89 14.75 9.83
CA LYS A 115 13.89 13.78 10.30
C LYS A 115 13.58 12.72 9.24
N ILE A 116 13.37 13.14 7.99
CA ILE A 116 13.09 12.22 6.87
C ILE A 116 14.29 11.30 6.63
N ARG A 117 15.51 11.84 6.62
CA ARG A 117 16.73 11.03 6.46
C ARG A 117 16.87 9.97 7.55
N ASN A 118 16.62 10.34 8.80
CA ASN A 118 16.69 9.40 9.93
C ASN A 118 15.62 8.31 9.84
N ALA A 119 14.38 8.67 9.51
CA ALA A 119 13.28 7.71 9.31
C ALA A 119 13.57 6.75 8.15
N SER A 120 14.02 7.28 7.00
CA SER A 120 14.38 6.48 5.82
C SER A 120 15.58 5.57 6.09
N LYS A 121 16.58 6.03 6.84
CA LYS A 121 17.72 5.21 7.25
C LYS A 121 17.28 4.04 8.13
N LEU A 122 16.39 4.28 9.09
CA LEU A 122 15.81 3.21 9.91
C LEU A 122 15.01 2.23 9.06
N ALA A 123 14.15 2.71 8.15
CA ALA A 123 13.39 1.85 7.25
C ALA A 123 14.29 0.95 6.38
N ALA A 124 15.38 1.51 5.84
CA ALA A 124 16.37 0.75 5.07
C ALA A 124 17.08 -0.31 5.95
N ASN A 125 17.43 0.03 7.18
CA ASN A 125 18.04 -0.91 8.12
C ASN A 125 17.07 -2.02 8.53
N THR A 126 15.80 -1.70 8.74
CA THR A 126 14.74 -2.68 9.01
C THR A 126 14.57 -3.65 7.84
N LEU A 127 14.64 -3.18 6.59
CA LEU A 127 14.60 -4.05 5.42
C LEU A 127 15.81 -4.98 5.33
N LYS A 128 17.01 -4.49 5.64
CA LYS A 128 18.22 -5.33 5.74
C LYS A 128 18.11 -6.36 6.85
N PHE A 129 17.57 -5.97 8.00
CA PHE A 129 17.28 -6.90 9.09
C PHE A 129 16.28 -7.97 8.64
N ALA A 130 15.19 -7.58 7.98
CA ALA A 130 14.21 -8.51 7.44
C ALA A 130 14.85 -9.54 6.50
N GLN A 131 15.76 -9.12 5.62
CA GLN A 131 16.51 -10.01 4.72
C GLN A 131 17.26 -11.10 5.50
N SER A 132 17.84 -10.78 6.65
CA SER A 132 18.58 -11.75 7.49
C SER A 132 17.69 -12.83 8.12
N LEU A 133 16.37 -12.63 8.16
CA LEU A 133 15.41 -13.56 8.74
C LEU A 133 14.87 -14.60 7.74
N ILE A 134 15.08 -14.36 6.44
CA ILE A 134 14.44 -15.15 5.39
C ILE A 134 15.19 -16.48 5.23
N ALA A 135 14.52 -17.57 5.60
CA ALA A 135 14.99 -18.93 5.38
C ALA A 135 13.79 -19.87 5.14
N PRO A 136 14.00 -21.00 4.44
CA PRO A 136 12.97 -22.04 4.32
C PRO A 136 12.43 -22.47 5.68
N GLY A 137 11.11 -22.66 5.78
CA GLY A 137 10.43 -23.08 7.02
C GLY A 137 10.09 -21.93 7.98
N ILE A 138 10.51 -20.70 7.71
CA ILE A 138 10.12 -19.52 8.49
C ILE A 138 8.79 -18.95 7.98
N THR A 139 7.86 -18.71 8.91
CA THR A 139 6.54 -18.13 8.60
C THR A 139 6.64 -16.61 8.45
N THR A 140 5.74 -16.02 7.67
CA THR A 140 5.68 -14.56 7.52
C THR A 140 5.33 -13.88 8.85
N ASN A 141 4.54 -14.52 9.72
CA ASN A 141 4.25 -14.04 11.06
C ASN A 141 5.48 -14.04 11.99
N GLN A 142 6.42 -14.99 11.85
CA GLN A 142 7.69 -14.96 12.56
C GLN A 142 8.55 -13.78 12.10
N ILE A 143 8.58 -13.51 10.80
CA ILE A 143 9.27 -12.35 10.21
C ILE A 143 8.67 -11.03 10.73
N ASP A 144 7.34 -10.88 10.69
CA ASP A 144 6.62 -9.71 11.22
C ASP A 144 6.93 -9.47 12.70
N SER A 145 6.93 -10.52 13.52
CA SER A 145 7.17 -10.39 14.96
C SER A 145 8.58 -9.87 15.25
N GLN A 146 9.60 -10.41 14.58
CA GLN A 146 10.98 -9.94 14.76
C GLN A 146 11.19 -8.53 14.21
N ILE A 147 10.58 -8.20 13.06
CA ILE A 147 10.62 -6.84 12.50
C ILE A 147 9.94 -5.84 13.43
N HIS A 148 8.80 -6.21 14.01
CA HIS A 148 8.12 -5.40 15.01
C HIS A 148 9.08 -5.06 16.16
N ASP A 149 9.68 -6.08 16.78
CA ASP A 149 10.60 -5.90 17.90
C ASP A 149 11.82 -5.06 17.52
N TYR A 150 12.36 -5.24 16.31
CA TYR A 150 13.44 -4.41 15.79
C TYR A 150 13.05 -2.94 15.69
N ILE A 151 11.85 -2.64 15.15
CA ILE A 151 11.34 -1.27 15.04
C ILE A 151 11.14 -0.65 16.43
N ILE A 152 10.54 -1.40 17.37
CA ILE A 152 10.32 -0.95 18.75
C ILE A 152 11.65 -0.66 19.46
N LYS A 153 12.66 -1.52 19.30
CA LYS A 153 14.01 -1.32 19.84
C LYS A 153 14.67 -0.02 19.37
N HIS A 154 14.28 0.48 18.21
CA HIS A 154 14.74 1.75 17.65
C HIS A 154 13.79 2.93 17.95
N ASN A 155 12.89 2.77 18.92
CA ASN A 155 11.93 3.80 19.36
C ASN A 155 11.04 4.35 18.23
N ALA A 156 10.67 3.49 17.28
CA ALA A 156 9.83 3.85 16.14
C ALA A 156 8.50 3.10 16.15
N TYR A 157 7.52 3.66 15.44
CA TYR A 157 6.23 3.04 15.22
C TYR A 157 6.23 2.29 13.88
N PRO A 158 5.76 1.02 13.82
CA PRO A 158 5.57 0.33 12.55
C PRO A 158 4.35 0.89 11.81
N SER A 159 4.58 1.78 10.84
CA SER A 159 3.52 2.53 10.13
C SER A 159 2.33 1.69 9.62
N PRO A 160 2.50 0.46 9.08
CA PRO A 160 1.37 -0.34 8.65
C PRO A 160 0.41 -0.71 9.79
N LEU A 161 0.89 -0.80 11.04
CA LEU A 161 0.08 -1.25 12.16
C LEU A 161 -1.11 -0.31 12.39
N ASN A 162 -2.30 -0.90 12.34
CA ASN A 162 -3.60 -0.25 12.41
C ASN A 162 -3.91 0.77 11.28
N TYR A 163 -3.06 0.94 10.27
CA TYR A 163 -3.36 1.84 9.16
C TYR A 163 -4.55 1.30 8.34
N TYR A 164 -5.69 2.01 8.31
CA TYR A 164 -6.98 1.49 7.81
C TYR A 164 -7.37 0.13 8.42
N GLY A 165 -6.98 -0.11 9.68
CA GLY A 165 -7.22 -1.39 10.36
C GLY A 165 -6.29 -2.53 9.94
N TYR A 166 -5.21 -2.25 9.21
CA TYR A 166 -4.23 -3.27 8.84
C TYR A 166 -3.57 -3.89 10.10
N PRO A 167 -3.53 -5.23 10.22
CA PRO A 167 -3.36 -5.84 11.55
C PRO A 167 -1.91 -6.17 11.94
N LYS A 168 -0.95 -5.87 11.06
CA LYS A 168 0.44 -6.31 11.18
C LYS A 168 1.40 -5.13 11.00
N SER A 169 2.67 -5.36 11.32
CA SER A 169 3.71 -4.32 11.34
C SER A 169 4.37 -4.14 9.97
N VAL A 170 4.29 -5.17 9.13
CA VAL A 170 4.84 -5.19 7.77
C VAL A 170 3.90 -5.98 6.84
N CYS A 171 4.02 -5.74 5.54
CA CYS A 171 3.36 -6.53 4.50
C CYS A 171 4.31 -7.61 3.98
N THR A 172 3.82 -8.84 3.82
CA THR A 172 4.56 -9.96 3.22
C THR A 172 3.80 -10.53 2.03
N SER A 173 4.29 -10.26 0.82
CA SER A 173 3.61 -10.60 -0.43
C SER A 173 4.34 -11.75 -1.14
N ILE A 174 3.85 -12.98 -0.94
CA ILE A 174 4.48 -14.19 -1.51
C ILE A 174 3.90 -14.47 -2.91
N ASN A 175 4.76 -14.81 -3.87
CA ASN A 175 4.40 -15.31 -5.21
C ASN A 175 3.43 -14.38 -5.96
N ASN A 176 2.15 -14.78 -6.03
CA ASN A 176 1.11 -14.10 -6.80
C ASN A 176 0.38 -12.98 -6.01
N ILE A 177 0.80 -12.70 -4.77
CA ILE A 177 0.30 -11.57 -3.99
C ILE A 177 0.99 -10.29 -4.49
N ILE A 178 0.22 -9.37 -5.07
CA ILE A 178 0.76 -8.13 -5.67
C ILE A 178 1.35 -7.21 -4.59
N ALA A 179 0.57 -6.94 -3.54
CA ALA A 179 0.93 -6.04 -2.46
C ALA A 179 0.06 -6.35 -1.23
N HIS A 180 0.46 -5.82 -0.07
CA HIS A 180 -0.32 -5.86 1.17
C HIS A 180 -0.71 -7.25 1.68
N GLY A 181 0.07 -8.30 1.35
CA GLY A 181 -0.11 -9.61 1.99
C GLY A 181 0.02 -9.48 3.51
N ILE A 182 -0.87 -10.14 4.25
CA ILE A 182 -0.92 -10.09 5.71
C ILE A 182 -0.04 -11.21 6.26
N PRO A 183 0.99 -10.92 7.07
CA PRO A 183 1.77 -11.95 7.76
C PRO A 183 0.91 -12.96 8.53
N ASP A 184 1.10 -14.24 8.22
CA ASP A 184 0.34 -15.40 8.67
C ASP A 184 1.24 -16.63 8.94
N LYS A 185 0.59 -17.79 9.17
CA LYS A 185 1.26 -19.05 9.53
C LYS A 185 1.90 -19.71 8.32
#